data_AF-A0A1Q7GHS4-F1
#
_entry.id   AF-A0A1Q7GHS4-F1
#
_cell.length_a   1.000
_cell.length_b   1.000
_cell.length_c   1.000
_cell.angle_alpha   90.00
_cell.angle_beta   90.00
_cell.angle_gamma   90.00
#
_symmetry.space_group_name_H-M   'P 1'
#
loop_
_entity.id
_entity.type
_entity.pdbx_description
1 polymer ?
#
loop_
_entity_poly.entity_id
_entity_poly.type
_entity_poly.pdbx_seq_one_letter_code
_entity_poly.pdbx_strand_id
1 'polypeptide(L)'
;MLNVPDVPEQGGSPTEAAEAVLRKLRGVKAVRVETDDAGAIRLVHVLGGPDRSPKVIAVDVVSALAAELGVQLEPRQVRVAAQQRTEESAPPEQARLKFVGLSVSALRNAAEVKVQLEDEGLMYEGISNGPNATRNRLELVAEATLRALEIYLRASGLFLLDGVMLSRIGGHEVVVAVVSLAGREEETLAGSCLVRDDPRGAVVRAILDATNRTVSSLLGR
;
A
#
# COMPACT_ATOMS: atom_id res chain seq x y z
N MET A 1 -7.36 14.81 66.89
CA MET A 1 -6.53 15.01 65.68
C MET A 1 -6.07 13.64 65.22
N LEU A 2 -6.77 13.04 64.27
CA LEU A 2 -6.34 11.81 63.59
C LEU A 2 -6.17 12.17 62.12
N ASN A 3 -4.91 12.23 61.71
CA ASN A 3 -4.47 12.48 60.35
C ASN A 3 -4.60 11.17 59.57
N VAL A 4 -5.62 11.06 58.71
CA VAL A 4 -5.69 10.01 57.70
C VAL A 4 -4.98 10.58 56.46
N PRO A 5 -3.86 9.99 56.02
CA PRO A 5 -3.18 10.46 54.83
C PRO A 5 -4.01 10.16 53.58
N ASP A 6 -4.01 11.14 52.68
CA ASP A 6 -4.58 11.13 51.34
C ASP A 6 -4.35 9.79 50.63
N VAL A 7 -5.44 9.13 50.27
CA VAL A 7 -5.42 8.03 49.30
C VAL A 7 -5.27 8.70 47.94
N PRO A 8 -4.23 8.40 47.14
CA PRO A 8 -4.14 8.94 45.80
C PRO A 8 -5.30 8.36 44.97
N GLU A 9 -6.20 9.22 44.49
CA GLU A 9 -7.22 8.89 43.49
C GLU A 9 -6.51 8.45 42.20
N GLN A 10 -6.15 7.18 42.11
CA GLN A 10 -5.87 6.50 40.84
C GLN A 10 -7.21 6.09 40.23
N GLY A 11 -7.95 7.07 39.72
CA GLY A 11 -9.15 6.88 38.92
C GLY A 11 -8.87 7.27 37.48
N GLY A 12 -8.02 6.51 36.78
CA GLY A 12 -7.76 6.76 35.36
C GLY A 12 -9.07 6.64 34.60
N SER A 13 -9.58 7.74 34.06
CA SER A 13 -10.86 7.74 33.35
C SER A 13 -10.80 6.77 32.17
N PRO A 14 -11.93 6.16 31.74
CA PRO A 14 -11.95 5.25 30.59
C PRO A 14 -11.33 5.86 29.32
N THR A 15 -11.34 7.20 29.22
CA THR A 15 -10.63 7.98 28.20
C THR A 15 -9.11 7.89 28.31
N GLU A 16 -8.53 8.03 29.50
CA GLU A 16 -7.08 7.96 29.71
C GLU A 16 -6.53 6.55 29.42
N ALA A 17 -7.26 5.51 29.83
CA ALA A 17 -6.91 4.13 29.52
C ALA A 17 -6.93 3.86 28.01
N ALA A 18 -7.98 4.33 27.31
CA ALA A 18 -8.09 4.21 25.86
C ALA A 18 -6.97 4.98 25.14
N GLU A 19 -6.68 6.21 25.54
CA GLU A 19 -5.58 6.99 24.96
C GLU A 19 -4.21 6.34 25.19
N ALA A 20 -3.98 5.76 26.37
CA ALA A 20 -2.72 5.08 26.69
C ALA A 20 -2.47 3.84 25.82
N VAL A 21 -3.52 3.07 25.51
CA VAL A 21 -3.45 1.93 24.58
C VAL A 21 -3.16 2.44 23.16
N LEU A 22 -3.92 3.43 22.70
CA LEU A 22 -3.83 3.89 21.31
C LEU A 22 -2.51 4.61 21.00
N ARG A 23 -1.88 5.27 21.98
CA ARG A 23 -0.54 5.87 21.82
C ARG A 23 0.55 4.83 21.55
N LYS A 24 0.34 3.55 21.89
CA LYS A 24 1.32 2.47 21.61
C LYS A 24 1.23 1.96 20.17
N LEU A 25 0.16 2.32 19.43
CA LEU A 25 -0.01 1.88 18.05
C LEU A 25 1.00 2.55 17.11
N ARG A 26 1.60 1.74 16.24
CA ARG A 26 2.59 2.22 15.27
C ARG A 26 1.94 3.19 14.27
N GLY A 27 2.49 4.40 14.18
CA GLY A 27 1.99 5.44 13.28
C GLY A 27 0.94 6.36 13.92
N VAL A 28 0.69 6.24 15.23
CA VAL A 28 -0.13 7.19 15.98
C VAL A 28 0.77 8.22 16.67
N LYS A 29 0.56 9.52 16.41
CA LYS A 29 1.32 10.61 17.03
C LYS A 29 0.60 11.21 18.24
N ALA A 30 -0.71 11.39 18.12
CA ALA A 30 -1.55 11.90 19.19
C ALA A 30 -2.93 11.26 19.11
N VAL A 31 -3.58 11.13 20.25
CA VAL A 31 -4.93 10.59 20.37
C VAL A 31 -5.67 11.44 21.37
N ARG A 32 -6.95 11.69 21.09
CA ARG A 32 -7.91 12.25 22.02
C ARG A 32 -9.21 11.46 21.95
N VAL A 33 -9.72 11.07 23.11
CA VAL A 33 -10.97 10.31 23.21
C VAL A 33 -12.07 11.20 23.80
N GLU A 34 -13.23 11.21 23.16
CA GLU A 34 -14.44 11.88 23.67
C GLU A 34 -15.45 10.83 24.10
N THR A 35 -15.99 11.00 25.31
CA THR A 35 -17.07 10.19 25.86
C THR A 35 -18.40 10.95 25.87
N ASP A 36 -19.50 10.23 25.92
CA ASP A 36 -20.82 10.79 26.21
C ASP A 36 -21.06 10.96 27.72
N ASP A 37 -22.24 11.48 28.08
CA ASP A 37 -22.66 11.70 29.46
C ASP A 37 -22.84 10.38 30.25
N ALA A 38 -22.88 9.23 29.56
CA ALA A 38 -22.94 7.89 30.15
C ALA A 38 -21.56 7.24 30.32
N GLY A 39 -20.48 7.94 29.91
CA GLY A 39 -19.10 7.45 30.00
C GLY A 39 -18.69 6.51 28.88
N ALA A 40 -19.52 6.30 27.86
CA ALA A 40 -19.18 5.48 26.69
C ALA A 40 -18.39 6.29 25.65
N ILE A 41 -17.47 5.63 24.94
CA ILE A 41 -16.66 6.29 23.91
C ILE A 41 -17.53 6.68 22.73
N ARG A 42 -17.68 7.99 22.51
CA ARG A 42 -18.47 8.57 21.43
C ARG A 42 -17.64 8.71 20.16
N LEU A 43 -16.42 9.24 20.30
CA LEU A 43 -15.57 9.62 19.18
C LEU A 43 -14.09 9.54 19.57
N VAL A 44 -13.26 9.00 18.68
CA VAL A 44 -11.81 8.94 18.84
C VAL A 44 -11.14 9.77 17.76
N HIS A 45 -10.42 10.80 18.16
CA HIS A 45 -9.59 11.61 17.28
C HIS A 45 -8.16 11.09 17.32
N VAL A 46 -7.63 10.73 16.15
CA VAL A 46 -6.27 10.22 16.02
C VAL A 46 -5.50 11.11 15.06
N LEU A 47 -4.35 11.60 15.49
CA LEU A 47 -3.37 12.20 14.60
C LEU A 47 -2.44 11.09 14.12
N GLY A 48 -2.61 10.68 12.87
CA GLY A 48 -1.76 9.71 12.20
C GLY A 48 -0.43 10.36 11.77
N GLY A 49 0.66 9.64 11.99
CA GLY A 49 1.94 9.92 11.36
C GLY A 49 1.91 9.62 9.86
N PRO A 50 2.89 10.14 9.09
CA PRO A 50 2.91 10.01 7.64
C PRO A 50 3.16 8.57 7.16
N ASP A 51 3.61 7.67 8.04
CA ASP A 51 4.06 6.32 7.68
C ASP A 51 2.92 5.28 7.60
N ARG A 52 1.67 5.68 7.86
CA ARG A 52 0.50 4.78 7.80
C ARG A 52 -0.75 5.49 7.28
N SER A 53 -1.53 4.77 6.47
CA SER A 53 -2.78 5.31 5.93
C SER A 53 -3.86 5.48 7.02
N PRO A 54 -4.71 6.51 6.93
CA PRO A 54 -5.81 6.75 7.86
C PRO A 54 -6.75 5.55 8.04
N LYS A 55 -7.00 4.80 6.97
CA LYS A 55 -7.89 3.63 6.97
C LYS A 55 -7.29 2.46 7.76
N VAL A 56 -5.99 2.20 7.62
CA VAL A 56 -5.30 1.17 8.38
C VAL A 56 -5.22 1.56 9.86
N ILE A 57 -4.92 2.83 10.17
CA ILE A 57 -4.92 3.34 11.55
C ILE A 57 -6.31 3.18 12.19
N ALA A 58 -7.39 3.48 11.47
CA ALA A 58 -8.74 3.32 12.00
C ALA A 58 -9.08 1.86 12.33
N VAL A 59 -8.66 0.91 11.48
CA VAL A 59 -8.84 -0.54 11.74
C VAL A 59 -8.03 -0.97 12.97
N ASP A 60 -6.77 -0.56 13.06
CA ASP A 60 -5.90 -0.88 14.20
C ASP A 60 -6.45 -0.31 15.52
N VAL A 61 -7.01 0.91 15.49
CA VAL A 61 -7.65 1.57 16.65
C VAL A 61 -8.87 0.78 17.14
N VAL A 62 -9.78 0.40 16.23
CA VAL A 62 -10.96 -0.41 16.58
C VAL A 62 -10.52 -1.76 17.14
N SER A 63 -9.56 -2.41 16.48
CA SER A 63 -9.06 -3.72 16.91
C SER A 63 -8.37 -3.65 18.28
N ALA A 64 -7.58 -2.59 18.53
CA ALA A 64 -6.85 -2.44 19.79
C ALA A 64 -7.79 -2.17 20.96
N LEU A 65 -8.79 -1.31 20.79
CA LEU A 65 -9.76 -1.01 21.86
C LEU A 65 -10.68 -2.20 22.15
N ALA A 66 -11.05 -2.98 21.12
CA ALA A 66 -11.80 -4.21 21.31
C ALA A 66 -10.98 -5.28 22.07
N ALA A 67 -9.69 -5.41 21.77
CA ALA A 67 -8.82 -6.42 22.38
C ALA A 67 -8.36 -6.08 23.80
N GLU A 68 -7.95 -4.83 24.05
CA GLU A 68 -7.33 -4.42 25.31
C GLU A 68 -8.35 -3.92 26.35
N LEU A 69 -9.48 -3.34 25.89
CA LEU A 69 -10.46 -2.70 26.76
C LEU A 69 -11.88 -3.27 26.59
N GLY A 70 -12.08 -4.23 25.67
CA GLY A 70 -13.40 -4.81 25.40
C GLY A 70 -14.42 -3.84 24.79
N VAL A 71 -13.97 -2.66 24.33
CA VAL A 71 -14.85 -1.62 23.79
C VAL A 71 -15.08 -1.87 22.31
N GLN A 72 -16.35 -2.06 21.94
CA GLN A 72 -16.76 -2.19 20.54
C GLN A 72 -17.00 -0.80 19.96
N LEU A 73 -16.13 -0.40 19.03
CA LEU A 73 -16.29 0.85 18.28
C LEU A 73 -16.71 0.55 16.85
N GLU A 74 -17.61 1.37 16.33
CA GLU A 74 -17.88 1.37 14.91
C GLU A 74 -16.84 2.18 14.13
N PRO A 75 -16.51 1.80 12.88
CA PRO A 75 -15.52 2.53 12.06
C PRO A 75 -15.84 4.02 11.89
N ARG A 76 -17.12 4.42 11.96
CA ARG A 76 -17.57 5.82 11.90
C ARG A 76 -17.21 6.66 13.13
N GLN A 77 -16.85 6.02 14.25
CA GLN A 77 -16.48 6.68 15.50
C GLN A 77 -14.98 6.99 15.59
N VAL A 78 -14.19 6.66 14.57
CA VAL A 78 -12.75 6.96 14.53
C VAL A 78 -12.46 8.00 13.45
N ARG A 79 -11.97 9.16 13.87
CA ARG A 79 -11.54 10.25 12.98
C ARG A 79 -10.03 10.34 12.98
N VAL A 80 -9.41 9.89 11.89
CA VAL A 80 -7.97 9.98 11.71
C VAL A 80 -7.63 11.21 10.87
N ALA A 81 -6.98 12.19 11.49
CA ALA A 81 -6.35 13.30 10.80
C ALA A 81 -4.93 12.88 10.41
N ALA A 82 -4.58 12.95 9.13
CA ALA A 82 -3.20 12.76 8.68
C ALA A 82 -2.46 14.09 8.83
N GLN A 83 -1.32 14.08 9.51
CA GLN A 83 -0.44 15.25 9.49
C GLN A 83 0.16 15.38 8.09
N GLN A 84 -0.36 16.31 7.30
CA GLN A 84 0.26 16.68 6.02
C GLN A 84 1.64 17.30 6.32
N ARG A 85 2.68 16.84 5.60
CA ARG A 85 3.95 17.57 5.55
C ARG A 85 3.62 18.97 4.99
N THR A 86 3.72 20.01 5.81
CA THR A 86 3.65 21.39 5.34
C THR A 86 4.98 21.75 4.70
N GLU A 87 5.21 21.33 3.46
CA GLU A 87 6.20 21.95 2.57
C GLU A 87 5.64 21.97 1.14
N GLU A 88 5.39 23.19 0.65
CA GLU A 88 5.15 23.49 -0.75
C GLU A 88 6.37 23.07 -1.60
N SER A 89 6.09 22.46 -2.76
CA SER A 89 7.03 22.19 -3.86
C SER A 89 7.89 20.91 -3.80
N ALA A 90 7.24 19.75 -3.80
CA ALA A 90 7.63 18.59 -4.61
C ALA A 90 6.41 17.65 -4.76
N PRO A 91 6.23 16.92 -5.87
CA PRO A 91 5.22 15.86 -5.91
C PRO A 91 5.48 14.90 -4.74
N PRO A 92 4.44 14.29 -4.13
CA PRO A 92 4.64 13.34 -3.03
C PRO A 92 5.72 12.33 -3.40
N GLU A 93 6.56 11.93 -2.44
CA GLU A 93 7.51 10.82 -2.57
C GLU A 93 6.72 9.53 -2.81
N GLN A 94 6.20 9.40 -4.04
CA GLN A 94 5.56 8.20 -4.55
C GLN A 94 6.55 7.08 -4.32
N ALA A 95 6.08 5.98 -3.74
CA ALA A 95 6.83 4.73 -3.73
C ALA A 95 7.13 4.38 -5.19
N ARG A 96 8.34 4.70 -5.65
CA ARG A 96 8.75 4.56 -7.04
C ARG A 96 9.71 3.41 -7.12
N LEU A 97 9.14 2.21 -7.20
CA LEU A 97 9.89 1.02 -7.56
C LEU A 97 10.63 1.29 -8.86
N LYS A 98 11.95 1.14 -8.80
CA LYS A 98 12.84 1.32 -9.94
C LYS A 98 13.00 -0.02 -10.64
N PHE A 99 12.84 -0.02 -11.95
CA PHE A 99 13.20 -1.17 -12.76
C PHE A 99 14.73 -1.27 -12.89
N VAL A 100 15.31 -2.35 -12.38
CA VAL A 100 16.76 -2.55 -12.31
C VAL A 100 17.27 -3.72 -13.15
N GLY A 101 16.44 -4.75 -13.39
CA GLY A 101 16.89 -5.92 -14.14
C GLY A 101 15.76 -6.74 -14.77
N LEU A 102 16.03 -7.25 -15.98
CA LEU A 102 15.18 -8.22 -16.69
C LEU A 102 16.06 -9.35 -17.21
N SER A 103 15.70 -10.59 -16.85
CA SER A 103 16.29 -11.80 -17.41
C SER A 103 15.22 -12.63 -18.10
N VAL A 104 15.52 -13.14 -19.29
CA VAL A 104 14.63 -14.03 -20.06
C VAL A 104 15.42 -15.26 -20.48
N SER A 105 15.07 -16.39 -19.89
CA SER A 105 15.69 -17.69 -20.16
C SER A 105 14.70 -18.54 -20.94
N ALA A 106 15.06 -18.95 -22.14
CA ALA A 106 14.23 -19.85 -22.95
C ALA A 106 14.85 -21.24 -22.99
N LEU A 107 14.06 -22.27 -22.66
CA LEU A 107 14.47 -23.66 -22.76
C LEU A 107 13.40 -24.46 -23.52
N ARG A 108 13.76 -24.91 -24.73
CA ARG A 108 12.84 -25.61 -25.66
C ARG A 108 11.56 -24.80 -25.89
N ASN A 109 10.45 -25.27 -25.32
CA ASN A 109 9.11 -24.72 -25.52
C ASN A 109 8.65 -23.86 -24.34
N ALA A 110 9.48 -23.65 -23.33
CA ALA A 110 9.19 -22.85 -22.15
C ALA A 110 10.12 -21.64 -22.06
N ALA A 111 9.60 -20.53 -21.56
CA ALA A 111 10.34 -19.33 -21.22
C ALA A 111 10.10 -19.00 -19.75
N GLU A 112 11.20 -18.74 -19.04
CA GLU A 112 11.21 -18.16 -17.71
C GLU A 112 11.61 -16.69 -17.83
N VAL A 113 10.86 -15.80 -17.19
CA VAL A 113 11.15 -14.39 -17.12
C VAL A 113 11.33 -13.99 -15.67
N LYS A 114 12.40 -13.25 -15.37
CA LYS A 114 12.65 -12.65 -14.06
C LYS A 114 12.74 -11.14 -14.19
N VAL A 115 11.97 -10.43 -13.38
CA VAL A 115 11.99 -8.98 -13.27
C VAL A 115 12.42 -8.59 -11.87
N GLN A 116 13.38 -7.68 -11.80
CA GLN A 116 13.92 -7.13 -10.55
C GLN A 116 13.54 -5.66 -10.44
N LEU A 117 12.94 -5.32 -9.30
CA LEU A 117 12.57 -3.98 -8.90
C LEU A 117 13.33 -3.58 -7.63
N GLU A 118 13.63 -2.30 -7.48
CA GLU A 118 14.32 -1.75 -6.30
C GLU A 118 13.49 -0.64 -5.66
N ASP A 119 13.35 -0.67 -4.34
CA ASP A 119 12.88 0.47 -3.52
C ASP A 119 13.85 0.66 -2.34
N GLU A 120 14.37 1.88 -2.16
CA GLU A 120 15.30 2.23 -1.06
C GLU A 120 16.47 1.23 -0.85
N GLY A 121 16.98 0.62 -1.93
CA GLY A 121 18.07 -0.36 -1.88
C GLY A 121 17.64 -1.79 -1.55
N LEU A 122 16.35 -2.04 -1.32
CA LEU A 122 15.77 -3.38 -1.21
C LEU A 122 15.35 -3.88 -2.59
N MET A 123 15.68 -5.14 -2.86
CA MET A 123 15.43 -5.79 -4.15
C MET A 123 14.23 -6.74 -4.08
N TYR A 124 13.36 -6.67 -5.08
CA TYR A 124 12.16 -7.49 -5.22
C TYR A 124 12.19 -8.18 -6.58
N GLU A 125 12.22 -9.52 -6.56
CA GLU A 125 12.30 -10.33 -7.78
C GLU A 125 10.98 -11.07 -8.01
N GLY A 126 10.34 -10.79 -9.14
CA GLY A 126 9.19 -11.55 -9.62
C GLY A 126 9.57 -12.45 -10.78
N ILE A 127 9.04 -13.68 -10.78
CA ILE A 127 9.35 -14.72 -11.77
C ILE A 127 8.06 -15.20 -12.41
N SER A 128 7.99 -15.28 -13.73
CA SER A 128 6.90 -15.92 -14.48
C SER A 128 7.44 -17.00 -15.42
N ASN A 129 6.58 -17.96 -15.76
CA ASN A 129 6.91 -19.10 -16.61
C ASN A 129 5.75 -19.38 -17.57
N GLY A 130 6.06 -19.69 -18.83
CA GLY A 130 5.03 -20.09 -19.78
C GLY A 130 5.59 -20.52 -21.13
N PRO A 131 4.71 -20.75 -22.12
CA PRO A 131 5.13 -21.14 -23.45
C PRO A 131 6.08 -20.10 -24.07
N ASN A 132 7.17 -20.57 -24.68
CA ASN A 132 8.11 -19.73 -25.42
C ASN A 132 7.57 -19.37 -26.81
N ALA A 133 6.37 -18.80 -26.85
CA ALA A 133 5.75 -18.26 -28.05
C ALA A 133 6.01 -16.76 -28.14
N THR A 134 6.28 -16.24 -29.34
CA THR A 134 6.52 -14.81 -29.57
C THR A 134 5.39 -13.92 -29.04
N ARG A 135 4.14 -14.41 -29.09
CA ARG A 135 2.94 -13.72 -28.62
C ARG A 135 2.90 -13.55 -27.08
N ASN A 136 3.44 -14.50 -26.33
CA ASN A 136 3.33 -14.52 -24.85
C ASN A 136 4.56 -13.94 -24.12
N ARG A 137 5.64 -13.54 -24.83
CA ARG A 137 6.84 -13.04 -24.15
C ARG A 137 6.60 -11.70 -23.44
N LEU A 138 5.76 -10.82 -23.97
CA LEU A 138 5.42 -9.55 -23.32
C LEU A 138 4.50 -9.77 -22.12
N GLU A 139 3.53 -10.67 -22.23
CA GLU A 139 2.65 -11.07 -21.13
C GLU A 139 3.45 -11.68 -19.97
N LEU A 140 4.40 -12.59 -20.27
CA LEU A 140 5.29 -13.15 -19.24
C LEU A 140 6.10 -12.07 -18.52
N VAL A 141 6.58 -11.04 -19.23
CA VAL A 141 7.28 -9.92 -18.60
C VAL A 141 6.34 -9.13 -17.69
N ALA A 142 5.11 -8.87 -18.14
CA ALA A 142 4.11 -8.19 -17.31
C ALA A 142 3.77 -9.00 -16.06
N GLU A 143 3.51 -10.30 -16.19
CA GLU A 143 3.24 -11.20 -15.05
C GLU A 143 4.40 -11.23 -14.05
N ALA A 144 5.65 -11.32 -14.53
CA ALA A 144 6.83 -11.28 -13.67
C ALA A 144 6.93 -9.93 -12.93
N THR A 145 6.58 -8.83 -13.60
CA THR A 145 6.55 -7.49 -12.99
C THR A 145 5.48 -7.39 -11.90
N LEU A 146 4.26 -7.88 -12.16
CA LEU A 146 3.17 -7.90 -11.18
C LEU A 146 3.52 -8.77 -9.97
N ARG A 147 4.17 -9.92 -10.17
CA ARG A 147 4.68 -10.74 -9.06
C ARG A 147 5.73 -10.01 -8.22
N ALA A 148 6.62 -9.23 -8.83
CA ALA A 148 7.58 -8.41 -8.09
C ALA A 148 6.87 -7.34 -7.23
N LEU A 149 5.81 -6.73 -7.77
CA LEU A 149 4.95 -5.78 -7.05
C LEU A 149 4.21 -6.43 -5.88
N GLU A 150 3.69 -7.64 -6.06
CA GLU A 150 3.02 -8.41 -5.00
C GLU A 150 3.96 -8.78 -3.86
N ILE A 151 5.22 -9.14 -4.18
CA ILE A 151 6.26 -9.40 -3.18
C ILE A 151 6.59 -8.11 -2.42
N TYR A 152 6.74 -6.99 -3.12
CA TYR A 152 6.97 -5.68 -2.51
C TYR A 152 5.84 -5.30 -1.54
N LEU A 153 4.58 -5.48 -1.95
CA LEU A 153 3.39 -5.19 -1.15
C LEU A 153 3.09 -6.25 -0.09
N ARG A 154 3.76 -7.41 -0.13
CA ARG A 154 3.48 -8.58 0.70
C ARG A 154 2.03 -9.07 0.59
N ALA A 155 1.48 -8.99 -0.63
CA ALA A 155 0.09 -9.35 -0.94
C ALA A 155 0.04 -10.10 -2.27
N SER A 156 -0.14 -11.42 -2.21
CA SER A 156 -0.24 -12.29 -3.38
C SER A 156 -1.62 -12.23 -4.04
N GLY A 157 -1.68 -12.27 -5.37
CA GLY A 157 -2.93 -12.26 -6.12
C GLY A 157 -3.67 -10.93 -6.05
N LEU A 158 -2.95 -9.84 -5.79
CA LEU A 158 -3.52 -8.50 -5.71
C LEU A 158 -3.73 -7.89 -7.10
N PHE A 159 -2.92 -8.29 -8.07
CA PHE A 159 -3.00 -7.77 -9.44
C PHE A 159 -3.32 -8.88 -10.44
N LEU A 160 -4.20 -8.57 -11.38
CA LEU A 160 -4.52 -9.40 -12.54
C LEU A 160 -4.10 -8.67 -13.81
N LEU A 161 -3.41 -9.40 -14.70
CA LEU A 161 -3.05 -8.85 -16.00
C LEU A 161 -4.25 -8.99 -16.96
N ASP A 162 -4.81 -7.87 -17.39
CA ASP A 162 -5.87 -7.87 -18.40
C ASP A 162 -5.27 -7.95 -19.81
N GLY A 163 -4.16 -7.26 -20.04
CA GLY A 163 -3.44 -7.35 -21.30
C GLY A 163 -2.31 -6.35 -21.46
N VAL A 164 -1.47 -6.64 -22.46
CA VAL A 164 -0.37 -5.79 -22.92
C VAL A 164 -0.47 -5.64 -24.42
N MET A 165 -0.40 -4.41 -24.91
CA MET A 165 -0.44 -4.11 -26.34
C MET A 165 0.78 -3.28 -26.75
N LEU A 166 1.47 -3.72 -27.80
CA LEU A 166 2.47 -2.92 -28.51
C LEU A 166 1.80 -2.25 -29.70
N SER A 167 1.76 -0.93 -29.71
CA SER A 167 1.11 -0.13 -30.74
C SER A 167 2.09 0.87 -31.33
N ARG A 168 1.97 1.13 -32.63
CA ARG A 168 2.75 2.18 -33.32
C ARG A 168 1.90 3.45 -33.46
N ILE A 169 2.39 4.55 -32.92
CA ILE A 169 1.76 5.87 -33.00
C ILE A 169 2.73 6.79 -33.76
N GLY A 170 2.42 7.06 -35.02
CA GLY A 170 3.34 7.75 -35.94
C GLY A 170 4.63 6.96 -36.10
N GLY A 171 5.77 7.61 -35.80
CA GLY A 171 7.11 7.00 -35.85
C GLY A 171 7.53 6.28 -34.56
N HIS A 172 6.67 6.22 -33.54
CA HIS A 172 7.04 5.72 -32.22
C HIS A 172 6.28 4.44 -31.88
N GLU A 173 6.97 3.52 -31.22
CA GLU A 173 6.34 2.35 -30.60
C GLU A 173 6.00 2.65 -29.14
N VAL A 174 4.79 2.29 -28.73
CA VAL A 174 4.26 2.52 -27.39
C VAL A 174 3.70 1.21 -26.86
N VAL A 175 4.08 0.84 -25.65
CA VAL A 175 3.43 -0.23 -24.89
C VAL A 175 2.33 0.38 -24.05
N VAL A 176 1.15 -0.25 -24.08
CA VAL A 176 0.04 0.01 -23.16
C VAL A 176 -0.20 -1.26 -22.37
N ALA A 177 -0.34 -1.13 -21.06
CA ALA A 177 -0.68 -2.23 -20.17
C ALA A 177 -1.95 -1.90 -19.37
N VAL A 178 -2.80 -2.90 -19.19
CA VAL A 178 -4.02 -2.82 -18.39
C VAL A 178 -3.96 -3.90 -17.32
N VAL A 179 -4.22 -3.51 -16.08
CA VAL A 179 -4.08 -4.34 -14.89
C VAL A 179 -5.30 -4.11 -14.00
N SER A 180 -5.94 -5.19 -13.55
CA SER A 180 -7.02 -5.11 -12.57
C SER A 180 -6.47 -5.30 -11.16
N LEU A 181 -6.90 -4.45 -10.23
CA LEU A 181 -6.59 -4.55 -8.81
C LEU A 181 -7.73 -5.28 -8.09
N ALA A 182 -7.40 -6.38 -7.42
CA ALA A 182 -8.34 -7.13 -6.60
C ALA A 182 -8.73 -6.34 -5.34
N GLY A 183 -10.04 -6.18 -5.10
CA GLY A 183 -10.57 -5.37 -3.99
C GLY A 183 -12.07 -5.61 -3.74
N ARG A 184 -12.72 -4.73 -2.95
CA ARG A 184 -14.19 -4.75 -2.79
C ARG A 184 -14.93 -4.38 -4.09
N GLU A 185 -14.31 -3.49 -4.86
CA GLU A 185 -14.66 -3.19 -6.24
C GLU A 185 -13.39 -3.43 -7.05
N GLU A 186 -13.54 -4.09 -8.20
CA GLU A 186 -12.43 -4.32 -9.13
C GLU A 186 -12.06 -2.97 -9.78
N GLU A 187 -10.83 -2.53 -9.57
CA GLU A 187 -10.33 -1.27 -10.14
C GLU A 187 -9.42 -1.58 -11.33
N THR A 188 -9.78 -1.07 -12.50
CA THR A 188 -8.95 -1.20 -13.70
C THR A 188 -7.94 -0.06 -13.77
N LEU A 189 -6.66 -0.42 -13.82
CA LEU A 189 -5.52 0.47 -13.93
C LEU A 189 -4.93 0.37 -15.33
N ALA A 190 -4.50 1.50 -15.88
CA ALA A 190 -3.82 1.55 -17.18
C ALA A 190 -2.55 2.39 -17.09
N GLY A 191 -1.53 1.95 -17.83
CA GLY A 191 -0.26 2.64 -17.92
C GLY A 191 0.37 2.46 -19.29
N SER A 192 1.31 3.33 -19.63
CA SER A 192 1.95 3.30 -20.94
C SER A 192 3.42 3.69 -20.90
N CYS A 193 4.18 3.23 -21.90
CA CYS A 193 5.58 3.58 -22.03
C CYS A 193 6.02 3.58 -23.49
N LEU A 194 6.75 4.62 -23.89
CA LEU A 194 7.45 4.66 -25.17
C LEU A 194 8.56 3.60 -25.19
N VAL A 195 8.62 2.83 -26.28
CA VAL A 195 9.72 1.91 -26.54
C VAL A 195 10.90 2.72 -27.05
N ARG A 196 12.02 2.67 -26.32
CA ARG A 196 13.29 3.29 -26.73
C ARG A 196 14.20 2.27 -27.43
N ASP A 197 14.41 1.14 -26.75
CA ASP A 197 15.30 0.08 -27.22
C ASP A 197 14.57 -1.26 -27.26
N ASP A 198 14.17 -1.77 -26.09
CA ASP A 198 13.56 -3.09 -25.94
C ASP A 198 12.10 -2.99 -25.48
N PRO A 199 11.13 -3.53 -26.25
CA PRO A 199 9.72 -3.54 -25.87
C PRO A 199 9.48 -4.24 -24.52
N ARG A 200 10.28 -5.24 -24.15
CA ARG A 200 10.14 -5.95 -22.87
C ARG A 200 10.38 -5.02 -21.69
N GLY A 201 11.43 -4.20 -21.73
CA GLY A 201 11.68 -3.19 -20.71
C GLY A 201 10.58 -2.12 -20.67
N ALA A 202 9.98 -1.79 -21.83
CA ALA A 202 8.86 -0.86 -21.88
C ALA A 202 7.59 -1.44 -21.23
N VAL A 203 7.35 -2.76 -21.32
CA VAL A 203 6.28 -3.43 -20.57
C VAL A 203 6.43 -3.21 -19.07
N VAL A 204 7.61 -3.47 -18.50
CA VAL A 204 7.85 -3.28 -17.06
C VAL A 204 7.50 -1.85 -16.65
N ARG A 205 7.98 -0.87 -17.42
CA ARG A 205 7.70 0.56 -17.16
C ARG A 205 6.22 0.92 -17.33
N ALA A 206 5.52 0.35 -18.29
CA ALA A 206 4.09 0.58 -18.48
C ALA A 206 3.27 0.00 -17.32
N ILE A 207 3.65 -1.17 -16.79
CA ILE A 207 3.04 -1.74 -15.59
C ILE A 207 3.28 -0.84 -14.38
N LEU A 208 4.53 -0.40 -14.16
CA LEU A 208 4.85 0.54 -13.08
C LEU A 208 4.10 1.88 -13.22
N ASP A 209 3.94 2.40 -14.44
CA ASP A 209 3.14 3.60 -14.71
C ASP A 209 1.66 3.41 -14.34
N ALA A 210 1.11 2.20 -14.59
CA ALA A 210 -0.24 1.84 -14.20
C ALA A 210 -0.40 1.74 -12.67
N THR A 211 0.58 1.13 -11.98
CA THR A 211 0.42 0.72 -10.57
C THR A 211 1.02 1.70 -9.57
N ASN A 212 2.03 2.50 -9.91
CA ASN A 212 2.79 3.31 -8.92
C ASN A 212 1.92 4.26 -8.11
N ARG A 213 0.88 4.85 -8.71
CA ARG A 213 -0.06 5.74 -8.00
C ARG A 213 -0.84 4.96 -6.93
N THR A 214 -1.41 3.82 -7.32
CA THR A 214 -2.17 2.92 -6.44
C THR A 214 -1.28 2.32 -5.36
N VAL A 215 -0.08 1.86 -5.72
CA VAL A 215 0.93 1.33 -4.80
C VAL A 215 1.32 2.36 -3.75
N SER A 216 1.53 3.62 -4.14
CA SER A 216 1.81 4.72 -3.21
C SER A 216 0.65 4.91 -2.22
N SER A 217 -0.59 4.94 -2.74
CA SER A 217 -1.81 5.01 -1.90
C SER A 217 -1.96 3.83 -0.93
N LEU A 218 -1.69 2.59 -1.38
CA LEU A 218 -1.75 1.39 -0.55
C LEU A 218 -0.72 1.40 0.58
N LEU A 219 0.46 1.99 0.32
CA LEU A 219 1.53 2.14 1.30
C LEU A 219 1.39 3.40 2.18
N GLY A 220 0.46 4.29 1.85
CA GLY A 220 0.27 5.56 2.56
C GLY A 220 1.36 6.59 2.30
N ARG A 221 2.06 6.50 1.16
CA ARG A 221 3.10 7.44 0.68
C ARG A 221 2.57 8.35 -0.41
#